data_AF-A0A949Y4S7-F1
#
_entry.id   AF-A0A949Y4S7-F1
#
_cell.length_a   1.000
_cell.length_b   1.000
_cell.length_c   1.000
_cell.angle_alpha   90.00
_cell.angle_beta   90.00
_cell.angle_gamma   90.00
#
_symmetry.space_group_name_H-M   'P 1'
#
loop_
_entity.id
_entity.type
_entity.pdbx_description
1 polymer ?
#
loop_
_entity_poly.entity_id
_entity_poly.type
_entity_poly.pdbx_seq_one_letter_code
_entity_poly.pdbx_strand_id
1 'polypeptide(L)'
;MPRAARADLQIGRFTIEFRNSNYNLKTGDIVLTGGVQGKGPDGDFRADRAFGNRERQEITLVGDVQAHRTAASSPITLRSDTATIDERNKTYIATGNVNAIVGARTMSADEMRLDDGSHVFTLNGNVHISEPPGRTLATNQLIYHDDSGDILAPGPLSGTTENGDFRADRADGNVKAGLINLAGGVVLHSSAVNGAPSREPVALYADTLHYDGQAKSVVASGDVKIEQGSQTVTAPLLTLNDATGDLRLSGGVHGAQPPDRSFDTKELTYNIDSGALTVPGPIHGAGREGDFAADRVNGNMKTRAYDLIGHAVVH
;
A
#
# COMPACT_ATOMS: atom_id res chain seq x y z
N MET A 1 -8.75 -45.76 24.01
CA MET A 1 -7.98 -46.26 22.85
C MET A 1 -6.55 -45.73 22.94
N PRO A 2 -5.51 -46.56 22.84
CA PRO A 2 -4.13 -46.09 22.90
C PRO A 2 -3.82 -45.23 21.66
N ARG A 3 -3.27 -44.04 21.88
CA ARG A 3 -2.84 -43.13 20.81
C ARG A 3 -1.68 -43.82 20.08
N ALA A 4 -1.82 -44.09 18.79
CA ALA A 4 -0.74 -44.68 17.99
C ALA A 4 0.54 -43.83 18.17
N ALA A 5 1.65 -44.50 18.47
CA ALA A 5 2.95 -43.84 18.62
C ALA A 5 3.29 -43.11 17.31
N ARG A 6 3.68 -41.85 17.40
CA ARG A 6 4.16 -41.05 16.27
C ARG A 6 5.68 -41.12 16.24
N ALA A 7 6.24 -41.28 15.06
CA ALA A 7 7.68 -41.15 14.85
C ALA A 7 8.00 -39.70 14.48
N ASP A 8 9.24 -39.28 14.77
CA ASP A 8 9.76 -37.97 14.42
C ASP A 8 10.93 -38.05 13.43
N LEU A 9 11.08 -36.98 12.65
CA LEU A 9 12.16 -36.77 11.69
C LEU A 9 12.66 -35.34 11.82
N GLN A 10 13.98 -35.16 11.83
CA GLN A 10 14.59 -33.84 11.83
C GLN A 10 15.05 -33.44 10.43
N ILE A 11 14.61 -32.26 9.97
CA ILE A 11 15.05 -31.58 8.75
C ILE A 11 15.61 -30.21 9.15
N GLY A 12 16.94 -30.13 9.22
CA GLY A 12 17.63 -28.94 9.74
C GLY A 12 17.13 -28.57 11.15
N ARG A 13 16.51 -27.39 11.28
CA ARG A 13 15.94 -26.91 12.55
C ARG A 13 14.49 -27.36 12.80
N PHE A 14 13.88 -28.10 11.88
CA PHE A 14 12.50 -28.55 11.98
C PHE A 14 12.40 -30.00 12.46
N THR A 15 11.46 -30.25 13.37
CA THR A 15 11.08 -31.60 13.79
C THR A 15 9.69 -31.90 13.23
N ILE A 16 9.54 -32.99 12.49
CA ILE A 16 8.28 -33.41 11.87
C ILE A 16 7.83 -34.72 12.51
N GLU A 17 6.63 -34.71 13.08
CA GLU A 17 5.93 -35.90 13.54
C GLU A 17 5.01 -36.44 12.45
N PHE A 18 5.04 -37.76 12.25
CA PHE A 18 4.27 -38.45 11.23
C PHE A 18 3.76 -39.81 11.72
N ARG A 19 2.83 -40.39 10.96
CA ARG A 19 2.31 -41.75 11.23
C ARG A 19 2.98 -42.79 10.36
N ASN A 20 3.10 -42.51 9.06
CA ASN A 20 3.65 -43.42 8.08
C ASN A 20 4.77 -42.71 7.31
N SER A 21 5.89 -43.40 7.10
CA SER A 21 6.98 -42.92 6.25
C SER A 21 7.49 -43.99 5.31
N ASN A 22 7.99 -43.54 4.16
CA ASN A 22 8.90 -44.28 3.31
C ASN A 22 10.19 -43.46 3.22
N TYR A 23 11.32 -44.06 3.59
CA TYR A 23 12.62 -43.39 3.64
C TYR A 23 13.66 -44.17 2.85
N ASN A 24 14.29 -43.50 1.89
CA ASN A 24 15.41 -44.06 1.15
C ASN A 24 16.73 -43.63 1.79
N LEU A 25 17.36 -44.55 2.53
CA LEU A 25 18.63 -44.33 3.23
C LEU A 25 19.81 -43.99 2.30
N LYS A 26 19.73 -44.31 1.00
CA LYS A 26 20.82 -44.05 0.06
C LYS A 26 20.75 -42.64 -0.54
N THR A 27 19.54 -42.17 -0.83
CA THR A 27 19.32 -40.88 -1.50
C THR A 27 18.88 -39.78 -0.53
N GLY A 28 18.41 -40.15 0.66
CA GLY A 28 17.83 -39.24 1.64
C GLY A 28 16.38 -38.88 1.36
N ASP A 29 15.74 -39.46 0.34
CA ASP A 29 14.36 -39.14 -0.04
C ASP A 29 13.36 -39.64 0.99
N ILE A 30 12.37 -38.80 1.28
CA ILE A 30 11.35 -39.03 2.30
C ILE A 30 9.97 -38.81 1.69
N VAL A 31 9.04 -39.71 2.02
CA VAL A 31 7.60 -39.52 1.81
C VAL A 31 6.89 -39.81 3.13
N LEU A 32 6.16 -38.83 3.65
CA LEU A 32 5.39 -38.88 4.89
C LEU A 32 3.89 -38.80 4.57
N THR A 33 3.10 -39.73 5.09
CA THR A 33 1.65 -39.79 4.84
C THR A 33 0.84 -40.00 6.12
N GLY A 34 -0.48 -39.79 6.04
CA GLY A 34 -1.40 -39.98 7.16
C GLY A 34 -1.49 -38.77 8.10
N GLY A 35 -1.27 -37.57 7.57
CA GLY A 35 -1.15 -36.33 8.32
C GLY A 35 0.26 -36.14 8.87
N VAL A 36 0.79 -34.93 8.68
CA VAL A 36 2.06 -34.49 9.26
C VAL A 36 1.82 -33.28 10.15
N GLN A 37 2.56 -33.21 11.24
CA GLN A 37 2.67 -31.99 12.04
C GLN A 37 4.13 -31.78 12.38
N GLY A 38 4.54 -30.55 12.62
CA GLY A 38 5.91 -30.29 13.01
C GLY A 38 6.10 -29.01 13.78
N LYS A 39 7.31 -28.84 14.28
CA LYS A 39 7.76 -27.66 14.99
C LYS A 39 9.03 -27.14 14.32
N GLY A 40 9.09 -25.83 14.15
CA GLY A 40 10.28 -25.10 13.75
C GLY A 40 10.80 -24.21 14.86
N PRO A 41 11.80 -23.37 14.57
CA PRO A 41 12.34 -22.40 15.52
C PRO A 41 11.28 -21.50 16.15
N ASP A 42 10.32 -21.03 15.34
CA ASP A 42 9.43 -19.94 15.71
C ASP A 42 7.95 -20.35 15.80
N GLY A 43 7.65 -21.64 15.62
CA GLY A 43 6.28 -22.05 15.38
C GLY A 43 6.02 -23.52 15.15
N ASP A 44 4.78 -23.82 14.80
CA ASP A 44 4.31 -25.15 14.39
C ASP A 44 3.70 -25.12 13.00
N PHE A 45 3.54 -26.32 12.42
CA PHE A 45 2.83 -26.49 11.17
C PHE A 45 2.13 -27.84 11.11
N ARG A 46 1.19 -27.97 10.18
CA ARG A 46 0.48 -29.19 9.84
C ARG A 46 0.12 -29.24 8.36
N ALA A 47 0.01 -30.45 7.82
CA ALA A 47 -0.45 -30.72 6.47
C ALA A 47 -0.95 -32.18 6.36
N ASP A 48 -1.56 -32.54 5.23
CA ASP A 48 -2.04 -33.91 5.00
C ASP A 48 -0.90 -34.90 4.74
N ARG A 49 0.14 -34.44 4.04
CA ARG A 49 1.33 -35.23 3.70
C ARG A 49 2.54 -34.32 3.51
N ALA A 50 3.70 -34.94 3.48
CA ALA A 50 4.93 -34.25 3.09
C ALA A 50 5.84 -35.17 2.29
N PHE A 51 6.70 -34.59 1.46
CA PHE A 51 7.82 -35.28 0.85
C PHE A 51 9.03 -34.37 0.84
N GLY A 52 10.22 -34.91 0.74
CA GLY A 52 11.42 -34.11 0.81
C GLY A 52 12.68 -34.93 0.74
N ASN A 53 13.80 -34.30 1.06
CA ASN A 53 15.10 -34.94 1.08
C ASN A 53 15.91 -34.46 2.29
N ARG A 54 16.36 -35.42 3.11
CA ARG A 54 17.09 -35.13 4.35
C ARG A 54 18.45 -34.50 4.10
N GLU A 55 19.17 -34.99 3.09
CA GLU A 55 20.52 -34.53 2.76
C GLU A 55 20.49 -33.12 2.14
N ARG A 56 19.41 -32.78 1.42
CA ARG A 56 19.17 -31.42 0.91
C ARG A 56 18.56 -30.48 1.96
N GLN A 57 18.08 -31.02 3.08
CA GLN A 57 17.34 -30.29 4.11
C GLN A 57 16.08 -29.59 3.56
N GLU A 58 15.37 -30.29 2.69
CA GLU A 58 14.21 -29.79 1.97
C GLU A 58 12.97 -30.61 2.33
N ILE A 59 11.84 -29.95 2.54
CA ILE A 59 10.54 -30.59 2.73
C ILE A 59 9.41 -29.78 2.09
N THR A 60 8.57 -30.44 1.32
CA THR A 60 7.32 -29.91 0.77
C THR A 60 6.14 -30.52 1.51
N LEU A 61 5.36 -29.66 2.16
CA LEU A 61 4.08 -29.93 2.77
C LEU A 61 2.97 -29.80 1.73
N VAL A 62 2.00 -30.72 1.72
CA VAL A 62 0.90 -30.73 0.74
C VAL A 62 -0.42 -31.06 1.42
N GLY A 63 -1.46 -30.32 1.05
CA GLY A 63 -2.83 -30.50 1.49
C GLY A 63 -3.09 -29.80 2.82
N ASP A 64 -4.02 -28.83 2.81
CA ASP A 64 -4.47 -28.06 3.98
C ASP A 64 -3.30 -27.60 4.87
N VAL A 65 -2.27 -27.02 4.26
CA VAL A 65 -1.09 -26.57 4.99
C VAL A 65 -1.48 -25.42 5.90
N GLN A 66 -1.13 -25.53 7.18
CA GLN A 66 -1.29 -24.47 8.16
C GLN A 66 -0.02 -24.33 8.96
N ALA A 67 0.47 -23.10 9.12
CA ALA A 67 1.62 -22.79 9.93
C ALA A 67 1.28 -21.65 10.90
N HIS A 68 1.76 -21.76 12.13
CA HIS A 68 1.60 -20.74 13.16
C HIS A 68 2.96 -20.32 13.67
N ARG A 69 3.28 -19.03 13.58
CA ARG A 69 4.44 -18.44 14.24
C ARG A 69 3.98 -17.83 15.56
N THR A 70 4.44 -18.39 16.67
CA THR A 70 3.99 -18.01 18.03
C THR A 70 5.05 -17.22 18.80
N ALA A 71 6.31 -17.30 18.39
CA ALA A 71 7.43 -16.62 19.07
C ALA A 71 7.60 -15.13 18.71
N ALA A 72 6.77 -14.59 17.82
CA ALA A 72 6.86 -13.21 17.38
C ALA A 72 5.99 -12.25 18.22
N SER A 73 6.39 -10.97 18.28
CA SER A 73 5.60 -9.88 18.87
C SER A 73 4.21 -9.72 18.24
N SER A 74 4.01 -10.25 17.04
CA SER A 74 2.72 -10.44 16.39
C SER A 74 2.62 -11.86 15.85
N PRO A 75 1.74 -12.70 16.41
CA PRO A 75 1.52 -14.05 15.90
C PRO A 75 1.15 -14.03 14.43
N ILE A 76 1.67 -15.00 13.67
CA ILE A 76 1.36 -15.18 12.26
C ILE A 76 0.65 -16.50 12.09
N THR A 77 -0.49 -16.50 11.41
CA THR A 77 -1.11 -17.72 10.89
C THR A 77 -1.01 -17.70 9.38
N LEU A 78 -0.57 -18.79 8.77
CA LEU A 78 -0.48 -18.98 7.32
C LEU A 78 -1.28 -20.22 6.94
N ARG A 79 -2.05 -20.12 5.86
CA ARG A 79 -2.74 -21.24 5.20
C ARG A 79 -2.38 -21.25 3.72
N SER A 80 -2.24 -22.44 3.15
CA SER A 80 -1.98 -22.66 1.72
C SER A 80 -2.26 -24.12 1.32
N ASP A 81 -2.23 -24.41 0.02
CA ASP A 81 -2.35 -25.77 -0.49
C ASP A 81 -1.02 -26.53 -0.37
N THR A 82 0.09 -25.83 -0.56
CA THR A 82 1.45 -26.38 -0.48
C THR A 82 2.40 -25.39 0.18
N ALA A 83 3.39 -25.93 0.90
CA ALA A 83 4.51 -25.12 1.37
C ALA A 83 5.82 -25.90 1.28
N THR A 84 6.84 -25.31 0.67
CA THR A 84 8.20 -25.84 0.61
C THR A 84 9.11 -25.09 1.56
N ILE A 85 9.87 -25.86 2.33
CA ILE A 85 10.87 -25.39 3.27
C ILE A 85 12.22 -25.91 2.77
N ASP A 86 13.08 -25.00 2.33
CA ASP A 86 14.49 -25.26 2.04
C ASP A 86 15.34 -24.63 3.14
N GLU A 87 15.64 -25.45 4.14
CA GLU A 87 16.34 -24.99 5.34
C GLU A 87 17.84 -24.77 5.10
N ARG A 88 18.38 -25.37 4.04
CA ARG A 88 19.77 -25.14 3.62
C ARG A 88 19.94 -23.75 3.02
N ASN A 89 19.02 -23.37 2.13
CA ASN A 89 19.04 -22.07 1.46
C ASN A 89 18.19 -21.01 2.17
N LYS A 90 17.60 -21.33 3.33
CA LYS A 90 16.76 -20.42 4.14
C LYS A 90 15.62 -19.80 3.32
N THR A 91 15.03 -20.60 2.44
CA THR A 91 13.93 -20.19 1.57
C THR A 91 12.67 -20.96 1.96
N TYR A 92 11.56 -20.24 2.06
CA TYR A 92 10.24 -20.78 2.39
C TYR A 92 9.24 -20.29 1.35
N ILE A 93 8.51 -21.21 0.72
CA ILE A 93 7.56 -20.88 -0.36
C ILE A 93 6.22 -21.51 -0.01
N ALA A 94 5.14 -20.72 0.04
CA ALA A 94 3.78 -21.19 0.14
C ALA A 94 3.04 -20.89 -1.16
N THR A 95 2.27 -21.84 -1.68
CA THR A 95 1.58 -21.72 -2.98
C THR A 95 0.19 -22.33 -2.92
N GLY A 96 -0.75 -21.69 -3.61
CA GLY A 96 -2.15 -22.08 -3.70
C GLY A 96 -2.94 -21.63 -2.48
N ASN A 97 -4.01 -20.85 -2.71
CA ASN A 97 -4.89 -20.31 -1.66
C ASN A 97 -4.13 -19.69 -0.47
N VAL A 98 -3.05 -18.95 -0.75
CA VAL A 98 -2.24 -18.37 0.32
C VAL A 98 -3.07 -17.35 1.08
N ASN A 99 -3.19 -17.56 2.39
CA ASN A 99 -3.84 -16.63 3.30
C ASN A 99 -3.03 -16.52 4.58
N ALA A 100 -2.55 -15.32 4.88
CA ALA A 100 -1.79 -15.02 6.08
C ALA A 100 -2.51 -13.99 6.94
N ILE A 101 -2.47 -14.18 8.26
CA ILE A 101 -3.02 -13.27 9.26
C ILE A 101 -1.88 -12.85 10.18
N VAL A 102 -1.64 -11.54 10.30
CA VAL A 102 -0.58 -10.95 11.13
C VAL A 102 -1.18 -9.82 11.96
N GLY A 103 -1.39 -10.06 13.26
CA GLY A 103 -2.14 -9.14 14.10
C GLY A 103 -3.55 -8.93 13.54
N ALA A 104 -3.91 -7.68 13.21
CA ALA A 104 -5.19 -7.35 12.57
C ALA A 104 -5.16 -7.45 11.03
N ARG A 105 -3.98 -7.60 10.42
CA ARG A 105 -3.81 -7.60 8.97
C ARG A 105 -4.08 -8.97 8.40
N THR A 106 -4.75 -9.01 7.25
CA THR A 106 -4.90 -10.22 6.44
C THR A 106 -4.28 -9.99 5.07
N MET A 107 -3.56 -11.00 4.58
CA MET A 107 -2.88 -10.98 3.28
C MET A 107 -3.26 -12.24 2.52
N SER A 108 -3.59 -12.12 1.23
CA SER A 108 -3.77 -13.25 0.33
C SER A 108 -2.99 -13.05 -0.95
N ALA A 109 -2.57 -14.17 -1.55
CA ALA A 109 -1.86 -14.21 -2.82
C ALA A 109 -1.95 -15.63 -3.43
N ASP A 110 -1.45 -15.80 -4.65
CA ASP A 110 -1.26 -17.13 -5.24
C ASP A 110 0.00 -17.81 -4.68
N GLU A 111 1.04 -17.02 -4.41
CA GLU A 111 2.32 -17.45 -3.85
C GLU A 111 2.86 -16.44 -2.82
N MET A 112 3.49 -16.97 -1.78
CA MET A 112 4.29 -16.22 -0.81
C MET A 112 5.67 -16.86 -0.71
N ARG A 113 6.72 -16.06 -0.86
CA ARG A 113 8.11 -16.46 -0.69
C ARG A 113 8.77 -15.64 0.41
N LEU A 114 9.43 -16.31 1.34
CA LEU A 114 10.35 -15.71 2.30
C LEU A 114 11.75 -16.22 2.01
N ASP A 115 12.67 -15.30 1.77
CA ASP A 115 14.10 -15.55 1.72
C ASP A 115 14.71 -14.96 3.00
N ASP A 116 14.87 -15.80 4.01
CA ASP A 116 15.31 -15.40 5.35
C ASP A 116 16.81 -15.01 5.35
N GLY A 117 17.59 -15.49 4.38
CA GLY A 117 18.98 -15.10 4.22
C GLY A 117 19.15 -13.66 3.71
N SER A 118 18.22 -13.20 2.88
CA SER A 118 18.23 -11.84 2.31
C SER A 118 17.18 -10.90 2.90
N HIS A 119 16.43 -11.35 3.92
CA HIS A 119 15.39 -10.55 4.57
C HIS A 119 14.26 -10.12 3.62
N VAL A 120 14.04 -10.89 2.53
CA VAL A 120 13.06 -10.56 1.49
C VAL A 120 11.81 -11.41 1.62
N PHE A 121 10.68 -10.72 1.75
CA PHE A 121 9.35 -11.28 1.64
C PHE A 121 8.71 -10.87 0.32
N THR A 122 8.20 -11.82 -0.45
CA THR A 122 7.55 -11.59 -1.74
C THR A 122 6.17 -12.23 -1.76
N LEU A 123 5.17 -11.46 -2.18
CA LEU A 123 3.83 -11.96 -2.54
C LEU A 123 3.67 -11.85 -4.06
N ASN A 124 3.21 -12.92 -4.70
CA ASN A 124 3.00 -12.97 -6.14
C ASN A 124 1.60 -13.50 -6.47
N GLY A 125 0.96 -12.86 -7.46
CA GLY A 125 -0.35 -13.24 -7.99
C GLY A 125 -1.50 -12.87 -7.07
N ASN A 126 -2.49 -12.13 -7.58
CA ASN A 126 -3.72 -11.77 -6.87
C ASN A 126 -3.49 -11.25 -5.44
N VAL A 127 -2.47 -10.41 -5.25
CA VAL A 127 -2.08 -9.93 -3.92
C VAL A 127 -3.15 -8.99 -3.39
N HIS A 128 -3.72 -9.34 -2.24
CA HIS A 128 -4.68 -8.50 -1.53
C HIS A 128 -4.31 -8.42 -0.06
N ILE A 129 -4.18 -7.21 0.47
CA ILE A 129 -3.88 -6.93 1.87
C ILE A 129 -5.01 -6.08 2.42
N SER A 130 -5.54 -6.44 3.58
CA SER A 130 -6.53 -5.65 4.30
C SER A 130 -6.17 -5.49 5.78
N GLU A 131 -6.35 -4.29 6.30
CA GLU A 131 -6.14 -3.90 7.69
C GLU A 131 -7.40 -3.16 8.20
N PRO A 132 -8.10 -3.69 9.22
CA PRO A 132 -9.20 -2.99 9.87
C PRO A 132 -8.74 -1.65 10.46
N PRO A 133 -9.55 -0.57 10.38
CA PRO A 133 -10.97 -0.57 10.02
C PRO A 133 -11.30 -0.41 8.52
N GLY A 134 -10.36 -0.52 7.58
CA GLY A 134 -10.73 -0.40 6.16
C GLY A 134 -9.61 -0.06 5.18
N ARG A 135 -8.35 -0.18 5.59
CA ARG A 135 -7.22 0.01 4.67
C ARG A 135 -7.06 -1.23 3.83
N THR A 136 -6.94 -1.06 2.52
CA THR A 136 -6.71 -2.17 1.59
C THR A 136 -5.62 -1.84 0.58
N LEU A 137 -4.96 -2.87 0.07
CA LEU A 137 -4.02 -2.81 -1.04
C LEU A 137 -4.26 -4.03 -1.93
N ALA A 138 -4.33 -3.79 -3.23
CA ALA A 138 -4.41 -4.82 -4.26
C ALA A 138 -3.34 -4.56 -5.32
N THR A 139 -2.57 -5.60 -5.66
CA THR A 139 -1.54 -5.57 -6.71
C THR A 139 -1.25 -6.99 -7.21
N ASN A 140 -0.45 -7.16 -8.25
CA ASN A 140 0.01 -8.48 -8.69
C ASN A 140 1.27 -8.95 -7.98
N GLN A 141 2.07 -8.02 -7.45
CA GLN A 141 3.32 -8.37 -6.77
C GLN A 141 3.64 -7.35 -5.69
N LEU A 142 4.08 -7.84 -4.53
CA LEU A 142 4.59 -7.01 -3.46
C LEU A 142 5.89 -7.61 -2.93
N ILE A 143 6.93 -6.80 -2.87
CA ILE A 143 8.24 -7.15 -2.30
C ILE A 143 8.46 -6.28 -1.09
N TYR A 144 8.86 -6.89 0.02
CA TYR A 144 9.10 -6.23 1.30
C TYR A 144 10.43 -6.72 1.89
N HIS A 145 11.28 -5.78 2.26
CA HIS A 145 12.53 -6.04 2.98
C HIS A 145 12.27 -5.84 4.48
N ASP A 146 12.34 -6.92 5.26
CA ASP A 146 11.94 -6.87 6.67
C ASP A 146 12.98 -6.19 7.58
N ASP A 147 14.23 -6.12 7.14
CA ASP A 147 15.36 -5.48 7.79
C ASP A 147 15.36 -3.96 7.58
N SER A 148 15.24 -3.48 6.34
CA SER A 148 15.23 -2.04 6.00
C SER A 148 13.84 -1.41 6.12
N GLY A 149 12.78 -2.20 5.92
CA GLY A 149 11.41 -1.71 5.78
C GLY A 149 11.06 -1.25 4.36
N ASP A 150 11.94 -1.45 3.38
CA ASP A 150 11.66 -1.06 2.01
C ASP A 150 10.53 -1.91 1.41
N ILE A 151 9.71 -1.28 0.59
CA ILE A 151 8.57 -1.90 -0.09
C ILE A 151 8.58 -1.54 -1.57
N LEU A 152 8.22 -2.51 -2.41
CA LEU A 152 8.12 -2.33 -3.85
C LEU A 152 6.89 -3.09 -4.39
N ALA A 153 6.02 -2.37 -5.08
CA ALA A 153 4.94 -2.91 -5.91
C ALA A 153 5.27 -2.52 -7.37
N PRO A 154 5.92 -3.39 -8.15
CA PRO A 154 6.46 -3.03 -9.46
C PRO A 154 5.39 -2.91 -10.55
N GLY A 155 4.16 -3.34 -10.28
CA GLY A 155 3.03 -3.28 -11.21
C GLY A 155 1.83 -2.55 -10.62
N PRO A 156 0.73 -2.49 -11.39
CA PRO A 156 -0.43 -1.70 -11.02
C PRO A 156 -0.93 -2.03 -9.64
N LEU A 157 -1.31 -0.99 -8.90
CA LEU A 157 -1.84 -1.12 -7.57
C LEU A 157 -3.04 -0.21 -7.37
N SER A 158 -3.91 -0.65 -6.47
CA SER A 158 -5.04 0.12 -5.99
C SER A 158 -5.28 -0.17 -4.52
N GLY A 159 -5.99 0.71 -3.83
CA GLY A 159 -6.28 0.48 -2.44
C GLY A 159 -7.24 1.50 -1.85
N THR A 160 -7.61 1.26 -0.61
CA THR A 160 -8.43 2.16 0.20
C THR A 160 -7.66 2.59 1.44
N THR A 161 -7.94 3.81 1.87
CA THR A 161 -7.48 4.42 3.12
C THR A 161 -8.70 4.81 3.95
N GLU A 162 -8.46 5.39 5.12
CA GLU A 162 -9.55 5.93 5.95
C GLU A 162 -10.30 7.08 5.27
N ASN A 163 -9.64 7.78 4.33
CA ASN A 163 -10.14 9.02 3.74
C ASN A 163 -10.49 8.88 2.25
N GLY A 164 -10.40 7.69 1.66
CA GLY A 164 -10.72 7.47 0.24
C GLY A 164 -9.94 6.35 -0.42
N ASP A 165 -9.84 6.36 -1.75
CA ASP A 165 -9.16 5.33 -2.55
C ASP A 165 -8.04 5.89 -3.41
N PHE A 166 -7.12 5.02 -3.83
CA PHE A 166 -6.01 5.39 -4.70
C PHE A 166 -5.73 4.32 -5.76
N ARG A 167 -5.11 4.75 -6.87
CA ARG A 167 -4.56 3.91 -7.94
C ARG A 167 -3.24 4.49 -8.46
N ALA A 168 -2.34 3.62 -8.90
CA ALA A 168 -1.11 3.97 -9.60
C ALA A 168 -0.58 2.75 -10.40
N ASP A 169 0.35 2.98 -11.31
CA ASP A 169 0.98 1.91 -12.11
C ASP A 169 2.07 1.16 -11.35
N ARG A 170 2.70 1.80 -10.36
CA ARG A 170 3.70 1.21 -9.46
C ARG A 170 3.83 2.02 -8.18
N ALA A 171 4.42 1.39 -7.16
CA ALA A 171 4.79 2.07 -5.93
C ALA A 171 6.10 1.54 -5.34
N ASP A 172 6.80 2.39 -4.64
CA ASP A 172 7.95 2.05 -3.80
C ASP A 172 7.95 2.89 -2.53
N GLY A 173 8.79 2.57 -1.56
CA GLY A 173 8.93 3.38 -0.37
C GLY A 173 9.58 2.63 0.77
N ASN A 174 9.40 3.16 1.98
CA ASN A 174 9.89 2.55 3.21
C ASN A 174 8.84 2.67 4.30
N VAL A 175 8.27 1.53 4.72
CA VAL A 175 7.16 1.49 5.67
C VAL A 175 7.59 1.85 7.09
N LYS A 176 8.87 1.61 7.45
CA LYS A 176 9.42 1.98 8.77
C LYS A 176 9.65 3.48 8.88
N ALA A 177 10.08 4.11 7.80
CA ALA A 177 10.23 5.56 7.69
C ALA A 177 8.89 6.26 7.40
N GLY A 178 7.85 5.54 6.99
CA GLY A 178 6.56 6.13 6.61
C GLY A 178 6.60 6.86 5.27
N LEU A 179 7.47 6.43 4.36
CA LEU A 179 7.65 7.01 3.03
C LEU A 179 6.94 6.16 1.98
N ILE A 180 6.19 6.79 1.08
CA ILE A 180 5.54 6.13 -0.06
C ILE A 180 5.69 6.98 -1.31
N ASN A 181 6.08 6.34 -2.41
CA ASN A 181 6.10 6.89 -3.76
C ASN A 181 5.07 6.12 -4.60
N LEU A 182 4.21 6.85 -5.29
CA LEU A 182 3.31 6.33 -6.33
C LEU A 182 3.74 6.92 -7.66
N ALA A 183 3.74 6.11 -8.72
CA ALA A 183 4.11 6.59 -10.04
C ALA A 183 3.31 5.92 -11.16
N GLY A 184 3.05 6.69 -12.20
CA GLY A 184 2.26 6.32 -13.37
C GLY A 184 0.77 6.39 -13.09
N GLY A 185 0.07 7.31 -13.77
CA GLY A 185 -1.39 7.44 -13.72
C GLY A 185 -1.94 7.51 -12.29
N VAL A 186 -1.30 8.30 -11.41
CA VAL A 186 -1.69 8.39 -10.01
C VAL A 186 -3.06 9.04 -9.91
N VAL A 187 -3.99 8.37 -9.24
CA VAL A 187 -5.33 8.89 -8.94
C VAL A 187 -5.63 8.69 -7.47
N LEU A 188 -6.00 9.75 -6.76
CA LEU A 188 -6.47 9.72 -5.39
C LEU A 188 -7.89 10.28 -5.36
N HIS A 189 -8.83 9.52 -4.85
CA HIS A 189 -10.16 10.02 -4.51
C HIS A 189 -10.23 10.20 -3.01
N SER A 190 -10.66 11.37 -2.54
CA SER A 190 -11.06 11.54 -1.16
C SER A 190 -12.57 11.51 -1.04
N SER A 191 -13.05 10.69 -0.10
CA SER A 191 -14.43 10.65 0.32
C SER A 191 -14.64 11.69 1.42
N ALA A 192 -15.80 12.34 1.45
CA ALA A 192 -16.14 13.24 2.55
C ALA A 192 -15.96 12.53 3.89
N VAL A 193 -15.13 13.10 4.78
CA VAL A 193 -14.92 12.61 6.13
C VAL A 193 -16.26 12.49 6.84
N ASN A 194 -16.51 11.33 7.46
CA ASN A 194 -17.73 11.06 8.22
C ASN A 194 -18.05 12.22 9.18
N GLY A 195 -19.17 12.91 8.97
CA GLY A 195 -19.66 13.99 9.85
C GLY A 195 -19.37 15.43 9.39
N ALA A 196 -18.62 15.64 8.31
CA ALA A 196 -18.54 16.95 7.65
C ALA A 196 -19.74 17.16 6.71
N PRO A 197 -20.27 18.40 6.55
CA PRO A 197 -21.31 18.67 5.56
C PRO A 197 -20.80 18.21 4.19
N SER A 198 -21.60 17.36 3.52
CA SER A 198 -21.38 16.75 2.21
C SER A 198 -20.48 17.60 1.30
N ARG A 199 -19.17 17.37 1.35
CA ARG A 199 -18.24 17.90 0.36
C ARG A 199 -18.33 16.98 -0.85
N GLU A 200 -18.48 17.56 -2.03
CA GLU A 200 -18.35 16.80 -3.28
C GLU A 200 -17.00 16.07 -3.25
N PRO A 201 -16.95 14.79 -3.68
CA PRO A 201 -15.71 14.03 -3.74
C PRO A 201 -14.62 14.81 -4.47
N VAL A 202 -13.40 14.74 -3.94
CA VAL A 202 -12.24 15.37 -4.56
C VAL A 202 -11.41 14.28 -5.21
N ALA A 203 -11.11 14.45 -6.49
CA ALA A 203 -10.15 13.61 -7.21
C ALA A 203 -8.86 14.39 -7.45
N LEU A 204 -7.72 13.77 -7.19
CA LEU A 204 -6.38 14.26 -7.52
C LEU A 204 -5.75 13.31 -8.53
N TYR A 205 -5.26 13.86 -9.63
CA TYR A 205 -4.52 13.16 -10.67
C TYR A 205 -3.09 13.72 -10.73
N ALA A 206 -2.10 12.85 -10.97
CA ALA A 206 -0.71 13.25 -11.21
C ALA A 206 0.09 12.12 -11.89
N ASP A 207 1.28 12.42 -12.39
CA ASP A 207 2.24 11.40 -12.85
C ASP A 207 2.91 10.69 -11.68
N THR A 208 3.25 11.45 -10.64
CA THR A 208 3.92 10.96 -9.44
C THR A 208 3.36 11.59 -8.18
N LEU A 209 3.33 10.83 -7.09
CA LEU A 209 3.03 11.32 -5.76
C LEU A 209 4.03 10.77 -4.75
N HIS A 210 4.61 11.65 -3.95
CA HIS A 210 5.44 11.33 -2.80
C HIS A 210 4.69 11.68 -1.52
N TYR A 211 4.66 10.76 -0.57
CA TYR A 211 4.13 10.96 0.77
C TYR A 211 5.22 10.69 1.80
N ASP A 212 5.40 11.66 2.70
CA ASP A 212 6.24 11.54 3.88
C ASP A 212 5.36 11.63 5.13
N GLY A 213 5.13 10.49 5.78
CA GLY A 213 4.30 10.37 6.97
C GLY A 213 4.92 10.96 8.23
N GLN A 214 6.23 11.20 8.28
CA GLN A 214 6.91 11.86 9.39
C GLN A 214 6.84 13.38 9.24
N ALA A 215 7.18 13.88 8.05
CA ALA A 215 7.07 15.29 7.72
C ALA A 215 5.61 15.74 7.54
N LYS A 216 4.67 14.80 7.44
CA LYS A 216 3.26 15.05 7.11
C LYS A 216 3.14 15.84 5.81
N SER A 217 3.86 15.41 4.78
CA SER A 217 3.89 16.11 3.50
C SER A 217 3.47 15.21 2.35
N VAL A 218 2.81 15.83 1.37
CA VAL A 218 2.47 15.23 0.08
C VAL A 218 3.03 16.12 -1.01
N VAL A 219 3.71 15.53 -1.99
CA VAL A 219 4.18 16.21 -3.20
C VAL A 219 3.65 15.45 -4.40
N ALA A 220 2.80 16.07 -5.20
CA ALA A 220 2.32 15.52 -6.46
C ALA A 220 2.87 16.35 -7.63
N SER A 221 3.34 15.68 -8.67
CA SER A 221 3.95 16.34 -9.83
C SER A 221 3.66 15.63 -11.13
N GLY A 222 3.71 16.40 -12.22
CA GLY A 222 3.37 15.95 -13.57
C GLY A 222 1.86 15.96 -13.76
N ASP A 223 1.39 16.82 -14.68
CA ASP A 223 -0.02 17.00 -15.04
C ASP A 223 -1.00 16.95 -13.86
N VAL A 224 -0.68 17.67 -12.77
CA VAL A 224 -1.52 17.67 -11.58
C VAL A 224 -2.88 18.25 -11.93
N LYS A 225 -3.94 17.49 -11.66
CA LYS A 225 -5.33 17.93 -11.80
C LYS A 225 -6.10 17.61 -10.53
N ILE A 226 -6.76 18.60 -9.97
CA ILE A 226 -7.74 18.43 -8.90
C ILE A 226 -9.13 18.63 -9.50
N GLU A 227 -10.06 17.72 -9.21
CA GLU A 227 -11.47 17.85 -9.57
C GLU A 227 -12.36 17.81 -8.32
N GLN A 228 -13.31 18.74 -8.24
CA GLN A 228 -14.36 18.76 -7.23
C GLN A 228 -15.67 19.23 -7.87
N GLY A 229 -16.59 18.29 -8.09
CA GLY A 229 -17.83 18.55 -8.84
C GLY A 229 -17.54 19.02 -10.26
N SER A 230 -17.88 20.29 -10.55
CA SER A 230 -17.59 20.94 -11.83
C SER A 230 -16.28 21.74 -11.82
N GLN A 231 -15.63 21.88 -10.68
CA GLN A 231 -14.42 22.68 -10.53
C GLN A 231 -13.19 21.82 -10.86
N THR A 232 -12.29 22.39 -11.65
CA THR A 232 -11.00 21.79 -12.01
C THR A 232 -9.89 22.76 -11.68
N VAL A 233 -8.80 22.28 -11.09
CA VAL A 233 -7.57 23.07 -10.94
C VAL A 233 -6.41 22.24 -11.45
N THR A 234 -5.61 22.80 -12.37
CA THR A 234 -4.43 22.14 -12.93
C THR A 234 -3.16 22.91 -12.61
N ALA A 235 -2.07 22.18 -12.35
CA ALA A 235 -0.74 22.76 -12.16
C ALA A 235 0.36 21.71 -12.46
N PRO A 236 1.61 22.11 -12.71
CA PRO A 236 2.73 21.16 -12.77
C PRO A 236 3.11 20.52 -11.43
N LEU A 237 2.93 21.24 -10.32
CA LEU A 237 3.37 20.82 -8.99
C LEU A 237 2.33 21.20 -7.93
N LEU A 238 2.03 20.23 -7.06
CA LEU A 238 1.27 20.40 -5.82
C LEU A 238 2.15 19.97 -4.64
N THR A 239 2.18 20.80 -3.60
CA THR A 239 2.72 20.42 -2.28
C THR A 239 1.66 20.65 -1.23
N LEU A 240 1.44 19.69 -0.34
CA LEU A 240 0.55 19.80 0.81
C LEU A 240 1.34 19.51 2.08
N ASN A 241 1.24 20.41 3.05
CA ASN A 241 1.60 20.15 4.43
C ASN A 241 0.33 19.72 5.19
N ASP A 242 0.21 18.43 5.48
CA ASP A 242 -0.93 17.83 6.15
C ASP A 242 -0.97 18.18 7.66
N ALA A 243 0.14 18.65 8.24
CA ALA A 243 0.15 19.13 9.63
C ALA A 243 -0.46 20.54 9.76
N THR A 244 -0.30 21.41 8.76
CA THR A 244 -0.83 22.79 8.77
C THR A 244 -2.04 22.99 7.89
N GLY A 245 -2.33 22.04 7.00
CA GLY A 245 -3.35 22.15 5.96
C GLY A 245 -2.95 23.05 4.78
N ASP A 246 -1.68 23.45 4.67
CA ASP A 246 -1.21 24.35 3.62
C ASP A 246 -0.97 23.59 2.32
N LEU A 247 -1.84 23.82 1.33
CA LEU A 247 -1.73 23.37 -0.04
C LEU A 247 -1.14 24.49 -0.89
N ARG A 248 -0.16 24.17 -1.73
CA ARG A 248 0.45 25.07 -2.70
C ARG A 248 0.48 24.42 -4.07
N LEU A 249 -0.01 25.14 -5.07
CA LEU A 249 0.04 24.79 -6.48
C LEU A 249 0.97 25.77 -7.20
N SER A 250 1.87 25.28 -8.04
CA SER A 250 2.86 26.14 -8.71
C SER A 250 3.28 25.60 -10.08
N GLY A 251 3.91 26.47 -10.87
CA GLY A 251 4.38 26.16 -12.23
C GLY A 251 3.44 26.63 -13.34
N GLY A 252 2.41 27.42 -13.01
CA GLY A 252 1.31 27.74 -13.90
C GLY A 252 0.05 27.01 -13.45
N VAL A 253 -0.75 27.71 -12.65
CA VAL A 253 -2.01 27.23 -12.10
C VAL A 253 -3.14 27.75 -12.96
N HIS A 254 -3.98 26.85 -13.42
CA HIS A 254 -5.22 27.17 -14.12
C HIS A 254 -6.39 26.59 -13.32
N GLY A 255 -7.33 27.44 -12.92
CA GLY A 255 -8.58 27.03 -12.31
C GLY A 255 -9.74 27.26 -13.28
N ALA A 256 -10.67 26.32 -13.34
CA ALA A 256 -11.88 26.45 -14.15
C ALA A 256 -13.11 25.89 -13.42
N GLN A 257 -14.24 26.52 -13.65
CA GLN A 257 -15.56 26.05 -13.28
C GLN A 257 -16.51 26.35 -14.44
N PRO A 258 -16.77 25.37 -15.32
CA PRO A 258 -17.65 25.55 -16.45
C PRO A 258 -19.06 26.00 -16.04
N PRO A 259 -19.75 26.77 -16.90
CA PRO A 259 -19.31 27.14 -18.25
C PRO A 259 -18.47 28.43 -18.34
N ASP A 260 -18.29 29.17 -17.25
CA ASP A 260 -18.05 30.62 -17.36
C ASP A 260 -17.07 31.21 -16.34
N ARG A 261 -16.43 30.38 -15.52
CA ARG A 261 -15.42 30.87 -14.58
C ARG A 261 -14.08 30.22 -14.82
N SER A 262 -13.04 31.03 -14.95
CA SER A 262 -11.67 30.55 -15.00
C SER A 262 -10.71 31.57 -14.41
N PHE A 263 -9.52 31.12 -14.02
CA PHE A 263 -8.40 31.99 -13.70
C PHE A 263 -7.07 31.33 -14.02
N ASP A 264 -6.08 32.16 -14.27
CA ASP A 264 -4.69 31.80 -14.51
C ASP A 264 -3.79 32.59 -13.58
N THR A 265 -2.85 31.89 -12.94
CA THR A 265 -1.80 32.48 -12.10
C THR A 265 -0.56 31.61 -12.11
N LYS A 266 0.59 32.12 -11.68
CA LYS A 266 1.81 31.31 -11.56
C LYS A 266 1.77 30.35 -10.37
N GLU A 267 1.10 30.76 -9.30
CA GLU A 267 1.10 30.09 -8.00
C GLU A 267 -0.16 30.41 -7.21
N LEU A 268 -0.63 29.43 -6.45
CA LEU A 268 -1.77 29.56 -5.55
C LEU A 268 -1.48 28.80 -4.26
N THR A 269 -1.72 29.44 -3.11
CA THR A 269 -1.68 28.81 -1.80
C THR A 269 -3.08 28.81 -1.20
N TYR A 270 -3.49 27.65 -0.69
CA TYR A 270 -4.79 27.44 -0.07
C TYR A 270 -4.62 26.64 1.22
N ASN A 271 -5.16 27.13 2.32
CA ASN A 271 -5.20 26.37 3.56
C ASN A 271 -6.54 25.63 3.68
N ILE A 272 -6.51 24.29 3.67
CA ILE A 272 -7.71 23.43 3.60
C ILE A 272 -8.58 23.55 4.86
N ASP A 273 -7.98 23.90 6.00
CA ASP A 273 -8.61 23.96 7.32
C ASP A 273 -9.26 25.31 7.60
N SER A 274 -8.60 26.42 7.27
CA SER A 274 -9.12 27.77 7.46
C SER A 274 -9.90 28.28 6.25
N GLY A 275 -9.64 27.72 5.06
CA GLY A 275 -10.14 28.23 3.79
C GLY A 275 -9.37 29.45 3.26
N ALA A 276 -8.29 29.88 3.93
CA ALA A 276 -7.50 31.03 3.49
C ALA A 276 -6.87 30.76 2.12
N LEU A 277 -6.93 31.76 1.24
CA LEU A 277 -6.43 31.72 -0.13
C LEU A 277 -5.48 32.90 -0.35
N THR A 278 -4.32 32.61 -0.91
CA THR A 278 -3.33 33.61 -1.32
C THR A 278 -2.85 33.31 -2.73
N VAL A 279 -2.91 34.32 -3.59
CA VAL A 279 -2.32 34.31 -4.93
C VAL A 279 -1.28 35.42 -4.94
N PRO A 280 0.01 35.12 -4.73
CA PRO A 280 1.03 36.14 -4.45
C PRO A 280 1.46 36.95 -5.68
N GLY A 281 1.10 36.52 -6.89
CA GLY A 281 1.47 37.16 -8.15
C GLY A 281 0.27 37.45 -9.04
N PRO A 282 0.52 37.94 -10.27
CA PRO A 282 -0.53 38.37 -11.18
C PRO A 282 -1.55 37.28 -11.41
N ILE A 283 -2.83 37.66 -11.34
CA ILE A 283 -3.96 36.81 -11.66
C ILE A 283 -4.75 37.45 -12.79
N HIS A 284 -5.21 36.61 -13.70
CA HIS A 284 -6.23 36.96 -14.69
C HIS A 284 -7.36 35.95 -14.55
N GLY A 285 -8.60 36.40 -14.61
CA GLY A 285 -9.73 35.48 -14.62
C GLY A 285 -10.90 36.03 -15.40
N ALA A 286 -11.77 35.10 -15.77
CA ALA A 286 -13.02 35.37 -16.46
C ALA A 286 -14.17 34.86 -15.59
N GLY A 287 -15.28 35.59 -15.62
CA GLY A 287 -16.50 35.25 -14.89
C GLY A 287 -17.75 35.60 -15.68
N ARG A 288 -18.91 35.16 -15.18
CA ARG A 288 -20.23 35.49 -15.78
C ARG A 288 -20.47 36.98 -15.98
N GLU A 289 -20.00 37.76 -15.02
CA GLU A 289 -20.24 39.20 -14.95
C GLU A 289 -19.11 40.01 -15.58
N GLY A 290 -18.08 39.33 -16.09
CA GLY A 290 -16.94 39.91 -16.79
C GLY A 290 -15.59 39.40 -16.31
N ASP A 291 -14.54 40.01 -16.84
CA ASP A 291 -13.16 39.60 -16.61
C ASP A 291 -12.54 40.40 -15.46
N PHE A 292 -11.56 39.81 -14.77
CA PHE A 292 -10.80 40.49 -13.74
C PHE A 292 -9.29 40.26 -13.89
N ALA A 293 -8.51 41.25 -13.47
CA ALA A 293 -7.07 41.14 -13.32
C ALA A 293 -6.63 41.83 -12.03
N ALA A 294 -5.58 41.33 -11.38
CA ALA A 294 -4.96 41.96 -10.22
C ALA A 294 -3.49 41.54 -10.07
N ASP A 295 -2.69 42.32 -9.34
CA ASP A 295 -1.29 41.97 -9.09
C ASP A 295 -1.14 40.83 -8.07
N ARG A 296 -2.13 40.68 -7.17
CA ARG A 296 -2.25 39.57 -6.20
C ARG A 296 -3.67 39.50 -5.63
N VAL A 297 -3.99 38.37 -5.01
CA VAL A 297 -5.28 38.15 -4.31
C VAL A 297 -5.03 37.59 -2.92
N ASN A 298 -5.73 38.14 -1.93
CA ASN A 298 -5.90 37.50 -0.64
C ASN A 298 -7.39 37.22 -0.44
N GLY A 299 -7.74 36.12 0.21
CA GLY A 299 -9.15 35.84 0.45
C GLY A 299 -9.38 34.62 1.31
N ASN A 300 -10.64 34.23 1.38
CA ASN A 300 -11.05 33.01 2.05
C ASN A 300 -12.18 32.34 1.26
N MET A 301 -11.95 31.12 0.80
CA MET A 301 -12.89 30.37 -0.02
C MET A 301 -14.13 29.91 0.76
N LYS A 302 -14.02 29.75 2.09
CA LYS A 302 -15.16 29.36 2.94
C LYS A 302 -16.10 30.54 3.17
N THR A 303 -15.57 31.75 3.35
CA THR A 303 -16.39 32.97 3.50
C THR A 303 -16.73 33.64 2.17
N ARG A 304 -16.07 33.23 1.07
CA ARG A 304 -16.18 33.82 -0.28
C ARG A 304 -15.85 35.32 -0.31
N ALA A 305 -14.91 35.75 0.54
CA ALA A 305 -14.40 37.11 0.56
C ALA A 305 -13.02 37.16 -0.10
N TYR A 306 -12.81 38.08 -1.03
CA TYR A 306 -11.56 38.22 -1.79
C TYR A 306 -11.20 39.70 -1.95
N ASP A 307 -9.95 40.01 -1.61
CA ASP A 307 -9.32 41.30 -1.82
C ASP A 307 -8.41 41.22 -3.05
N LEU A 308 -8.81 41.91 -4.12
CA LEU A 308 -7.96 42.15 -5.29
C LEU A 308 -7.03 43.32 -4.98
N ILE A 309 -5.72 43.11 -5.03
CA ILE A 309 -4.73 44.10 -4.60
C ILE A 309 -3.81 44.46 -5.76
N GLY A 310 -3.53 45.76 -5.91
CA GLY A 310 -2.66 46.31 -6.96
C GLY A 310 -3.46 46.92 -8.09
N HIS A 311 -3.01 46.70 -9.33
CA HIS A 311 -3.72 47.12 -10.55
C HIS A 311 -4.96 46.25 -10.80
N ALA A 312 -5.91 46.32 -9.88
CA ALA A 312 -7.16 45.58 -9.95
C ALA A 312 -8.08 46.20 -11.00
N VAL A 313 -8.45 45.42 -12.00
CA VAL A 313 -9.43 45.79 -13.03
C VAL A 313 -10.52 44.74 -13.03
N VAL A 314 -11.78 45.18 -13.01
CA VAL A 314 -12.97 44.34 -13.21
C VAL A 314 -13.74 44.97 -14.36
N HIS A 315 -13.92 44.21 -15.44
CA HIS A 315 -14.60 44.63 -16.66
C HIS A 315 -16.05 44.18 -16.67
#